data_AF-A0A2A4R7X0-F1
#
_entry.id   AF-A0A2A4R7X0-F1
#
_cell.length_a   1.000
_cell.length_b   1.000
_cell.length_c   1.000
_cell.angle_alpha   90.00
_cell.angle_beta   90.00
_cell.angle_gamma   90.00
#
_symmetry.space_group_name_H-M   'P 1'
#
loop_
_entity.id
_entity.type
_entity.pdbx_description
1 polymer ?
#
loop_
_entity_poly.entity_id
_entity_poly.type
_entity_poly.pdbx_seq_one_letter_code
_entity_poly.pdbx_strand_id
1 'polypeptide(L)'
;MFEVKYPFALDKYPSYSDTPAQEVWIPGFKVSEDETENGNILYAHDHGKAIYTVVSIHRPGKYPIRVLYTRHWVDPTGTAIKGKGLRCLSIAKFKRDSTKYAYDDRVEIVDYEDMK
;
A
#
# COMPACT_ATOMS: atom_id res chain seq x y z
N MET A 1 -1.88 10.17 10.98
CA MET A 1 -1.20 9.67 9.75
C MET A 1 -0.12 8.69 10.18
N PHE A 2 0.12 7.60 9.45
CA PHE A 2 1.19 6.65 9.76
C PHE A 2 1.80 6.04 8.49
N GLU A 3 3.03 5.54 8.60
CA GLU A 3 3.78 4.90 7.52
C GLU A 3 3.98 3.41 7.81
N VAL A 4 4.02 2.59 6.77
CA VAL A 4 4.38 1.17 6.88
C VAL A 4 5.32 0.78 5.76
N LYS A 5 6.29 -0.09 6.04
CA LYS A 5 7.12 -0.71 5.01
C LYS A 5 6.22 -1.42 4.00
N TYR A 6 6.49 -1.23 2.71
CA TYR A 6 5.63 -1.74 1.64
C TYR A 6 6.48 -2.29 0.49
N PRO A 7 6.13 -3.48 -0.06
CA PRO A 7 6.87 -4.10 -1.15
C PRO A 7 6.69 -3.32 -2.47
N PHE A 8 7.73 -3.30 -3.27
CA PHE A 8 7.77 -2.70 -4.59
C PHE A 8 8.39 -3.64 -5.61
N ALA A 9 7.85 -3.62 -6.82
CA ALA A 9 8.44 -4.29 -7.97
C ALA A 9 8.90 -3.26 -8.99
N LEU A 10 10.01 -3.56 -9.67
CA LEU A 10 10.48 -2.76 -10.79
C LEU A 10 9.78 -3.24 -12.07
N ASP A 11 9.21 -2.32 -12.82
CA ASP A 11 8.53 -2.62 -14.08
C ASP A 11 8.92 -1.68 -15.19
N LYS A 12 8.76 -2.12 -16.44
CA LYS A 12 9.02 -1.29 -17.62
C LYS A 12 7.69 -0.68 -18.05
N TYR A 13 7.56 0.64 -17.92
CA TYR A 13 6.36 1.30 -18.43
C TYR A 13 6.40 1.28 -19.96
N PRO A 14 5.35 0.78 -20.66
CA PRO A 14 5.32 0.81 -22.10
C PRO A 14 5.30 2.28 -22.55
N SER A 15 6.33 2.67 -23.27
CA SER A 15 6.40 3.96 -23.91
C SER A 15 5.39 4.01 -25.05
N TYR A 16 4.48 4.99 -25.04
CA TYR A 16 3.58 5.27 -26.16
C TYR A 16 4.27 6.05 -27.31
N SER A 17 5.55 6.42 -27.15
CA SER A 17 6.39 7.16 -28.12
C SER A 17 7.70 6.42 -28.44
N ASP A 18 8.48 6.90 -29.42
CA ASP A 18 9.85 6.42 -29.75
C ASP A 18 10.89 6.56 -28.61
N THR A 19 10.45 6.85 -27.40
CA THR A 19 11.28 6.83 -26.20
C THR A 19 11.49 5.39 -25.71
N PRO A 20 12.70 5.03 -25.26
CA PRO A 20 12.95 3.72 -24.66
C PRO A 20 12.07 3.53 -23.43
N ALA A 21 11.59 2.30 -23.20
CA ALA A 21 10.83 1.96 -22.00
C ALA A 21 11.68 2.26 -20.75
N GLN A 22 11.14 3.07 -19.85
CA GLN A 22 11.80 3.41 -18.59
C GLN A 22 11.34 2.46 -17.49
N GLU A 23 12.29 2.07 -16.64
CA GLU A 23 12.01 1.33 -15.43
C GLU A 23 11.37 2.24 -14.37
N VAL A 24 10.24 1.79 -13.82
CA VAL A 24 9.44 2.48 -12.83
C VAL A 24 9.13 1.56 -11.66
N TRP A 25 9.17 2.12 -10.45
CA TRP A 25 8.77 1.40 -9.24
C TRP A 25 7.25 1.35 -9.14
N ILE A 26 6.70 0.15 -9.01
CA ILE A 26 5.27 -0.08 -8.84
C ILE A 26 5.01 -0.69 -7.44
N PRO A 27 4.08 -0.14 -6.64
CA PRO A 27 3.75 -0.71 -5.35
C PRO A 27 3.14 -2.11 -5.50
N GLY A 28 3.73 -3.11 -4.84
CA GLY A 28 3.25 -4.50 -4.85
C GLY A 28 4.32 -5.51 -5.23
N PHE A 29 3.88 -6.63 -5.80
CA PHE A 29 4.72 -7.75 -6.21
C PHE A 29 4.56 -7.99 -7.72
N LYS A 30 5.57 -8.61 -8.32
CA LYS A 30 5.45 -9.23 -9.63
C LYS A 30 5.25 -10.73 -9.49
N VAL A 31 4.61 -11.31 -10.50
CA VAL A 31 4.51 -12.75 -10.68
C VAL A 31 5.65 -13.17 -11.59
N SER A 32 6.48 -14.11 -11.12
CA SER A 32 7.35 -14.88 -12.01
C SER A 32 6.66 -16.20 -12.30
N GLU A 33 6.59 -16.57 -13.57
CA GLU A 33 6.34 -17.95 -13.96
C GLU A 33 7.66 -18.70 -13.75
N ASP A 34 7.70 -19.59 -12.77
CA ASP A 34 8.83 -20.49 -12.58
C ASP A 34 8.51 -21.76 -13.37
N GLU A 35 9.16 -21.94 -14.52
CA GLU A 35 8.96 -23.09 -15.41
C GLU A 35 9.29 -24.43 -14.72
N THR A 36 10.02 -24.38 -13.59
CA THR A 36 10.56 -25.55 -12.90
C THR A 36 9.66 -26.10 -11.78
N GLU A 37 8.77 -25.30 -11.19
CA GLU A 37 8.04 -25.67 -9.97
C GLU A 37 6.50 -25.70 -10.08
N ASN A 38 5.91 -25.61 -11.28
CA ASN A 38 4.45 -25.57 -11.46
C ASN A 38 3.77 -24.55 -10.52
N GLY A 39 4.37 -23.37 -10.35
CA GLY A 39 3.91 -22.37 -9.38
C GLY A 39 4.26 -20.95 -9.80
N ASN A 40 3.33 -20.04 -9.52
CA ASN A 40 3.56 -18.60 -9.63
C ASN A 40 4.25 -18.10 -8.37
N ILE A 41 5.47 -17.59 -8.49
CA ILE A 41 6.19 -16.98 -7.37
C ILE A 41 5.91 -15.47 -7.35
N LEU A 42 5.47 -14.96 -6.21
CA LEU A 42 5.35 -13.52 -5.98
C LEU A 42 6.65 -12.98 -5.40
N TYR A 43 7.24 -12.00 -6.08
CA TYR A 43 8.48 -11.37 -5.62
C TYR A 43 8.42 -9.84 -5.67
N ALA A 44 9.10 -9.22 -4.70
CA ALA A 44 9.33 -7.78 -4.64
C ALA A 44 10.81 -7.55 -4.92
N HIS A 45 11.12 -6.49 -5.67
CA HIS A 45 12.51 -6.12 -5.96
C HIS A 45 13.12 -5.35 -4.80
N ASP A 46 12.33 -4.50 -4.13
CA ASP A 46 12.76 -3.77 -2.93
C ASP A 46 11.54 -3.29 -2.11
N HIS A 47 11.80 -2.53 -1.04
CA HIS A 47 10.80 -1.99 -0.14
C HIS A 47 10.84 -0.46 -0.09
N GLY A 48 9.68 0.14 -0.25
CA GLY A 48 9.43 1.54 0.04
C GLY A 48 8.48 1.67 1.23
N LYS A 49 7.63 2.68 1.19
CA LYS A 49 6.64 2.95 2.24
C LYS A 49 5.25 3.16 1.66
N ALA A 50 4.24 2.72 2.40
CA ALA A 50 2.85 3.16 2.22
C ALA A 50 2.49 4.13 3.35
N ILE A 51 2.01 5.32 2.99
CA ILE A 51 1.60 6.36 3.92
C ILE A 51 0.07 6.37 3.97
N TYR A 52 -0.49 6.16 5.15
CA TYR A 52 -1.93 6.15 5.40
C TYR A 52 -2.35 7.39 6.20
N THR A 53 -3.33 8.12 5.67
CA THR A 53 -3.93 9.26 6.37
C THR A 53 -5.39 8.94 6.64
N VAL A 54 -5.71 8.61 7.89
CA VAL A 54 -7.09 8.45 8.34
C VAL A 54 -7.75 9.82 8.37
N VAL A 55 -8.83 9.95 7.61
CA VAL A 55 -9.62 11.18 7.49
C VAL A 55 -10.76 11.19 8.50
N SER A 56 -11.44 10.04 8.66
CA SER A 56 -12.57 9.90 9.57
C SER A 56 -12.83 8.44 9.92
N ILE A 57 -13.37 8.19 11.11
CA ILE A 57 -13.87 6.88 11.54
C ILE A 57 -15.37 7.03 11.86
N HIS A 58 -16.22 6.31 11.15
CA HIS A 58 -17.67 6.34 11.35
C HIS A 58 -18.16 5.05 12.00
N ARG A 59 -18.97 5.16 13.04
CA ARG A 59 -19.64 4.05 13.73
C ARG A 59 -21.17 4.12 13.50
N PRO A 60 -21.68 3.60 12.36
CA PRO A 60 -23.11 3.59 12.07
C PRO A 60 -23.84 2.49 12.87
N GLY A 61 -24.10 2.73 14.16
CA GLY A 61 -24.94 1.89 15.01
C GLY A 61 -24.66 0.38 14.88
N LYS A 62 -25.60 -0.37 14.28
CA LYS A 62 -25.52 -1.83 14.08
C LYS A 62 -24.54 -2.30 13.00
N TYR A 63 -24.01 -1.38 12.18
CA TYR A 63 -23.17 -1.70 11.04
C TYR A 63 -21.67 -1.62 11.41
N PRO A 64 -20.79 -2.34 10.70
CA PRO A 64 -19.36 -2.31 10.97
C PRO A 64 -18.78 -0.89 10.88
N ILE A 65 -17.91 -0.56 11.84
CA ILE A 65 -17.14 0.69 11.84
C ILE A 65 -16.39 0.84 10.52
N ARG A 66 -16.50 2.04 9.94
CA ARG A 66 -15.87 2.40 8.67
C ARG A 66 -14.74 3.39 8.88
N VAL A 67 -13.62 3.16 8.22
CA VAL A 67 -12.44 4.04 8.22
C VAL A 67 -12.33 4.66 6.83
N LEU A 68 -12.44 5.98 6.77
CA LEU A 68 -12.16 6.77 5.57
C LEU A 68 -10.71 7.20 5.64
N TYR A 69 -9.95 6.93 4.58
CA TYR A 69 -8.53 7.22 4.56
C TYR A 69 -8.03 7.49 3.14
N THR A 70 -6.93 8.23 3.02
CA THR A 70 -6.12 8.25 1.80
C THR A 70 -4.88 7.38 2.00
N ARG A 71 -4.34 6.86 0.89
CA ARG A 71 -3.03 6.19 0.93
C ARG A 71 -2.21 6.55 -0.28
N HIS A 72 -0.98 6.95 -0.02
CA HIS A 72 0.09 7.26 -0.96
C HIS A 72 1.25 6.31 -0.75
N TRP A 73 2.20 6.31 -1.66
CA TRP A 73 3.42 5.54 -1.50
C TRP A 73 4.65 6.38 -1.73
N VAL A 74 5.75 5.95 -1.13
CA VAL A 74 7.10 6.43 -1.41
C VAL A 74 7.86 5.20 -1.88
N ASP A 75 8.44 5.28 -3.06
CA ASP A 75 9.21 4.17 -3.62
C ASP A 75 10.55 3.99 -2.89
N PRO A 76 11.30 2.91 -3.18
CA PRO A 76 12.61 2.66 -2.55
C PRO A 76 13.63 3.78 -2.75
N THR A 77 13.50 4.57 -3.82
CA THR A 77 14.38 5.71 -4.14
C THR A 77 13.96 7.02 -3.46
N GLY A 78 12.84 7.01 -2.74
CA GLY A 78 12.28 8.20 -2.09
C GLY A 78 11.28 8.98 -2.95
N THR A 79 10.94 8.50 -4.15
CA THR A 79 10.00 9.20 -5.03
C THR A 79 8.57 8.95 -4.58
N ALA A 80 7.81 10.02 -4.39
CA ALA A 80 6.41 9.95 -4.00
C ALA A 80 5.52 9.52 -5.18
N ILE A 81 4.80 8.42 -4.99
CA ILE A 81 3.80 7.93 -5.93
C ILE A 81 2.42 8.31 -5.39
N LYS A 82 1.72 9.16 -6.16
CA LYS A 82 0.35 9.56 -5.83
C LYS A 82 -0.54 8.32 -5.84
N GLY A 83 -1.10 7.99 -4.68
CA GLY A 83 -2.09 6.95 -4.62
C GLY A 83 -3.48 7.42 -5.02
N LYS A 84 -4.40 6.46 -5.17
CA LYS A 84 -5.81 6.75 -5.47
C LYS A 84 -6.42 7.58 -4.31
N GLY A 85 -7.46 8.35 -4.62
CA GLY A 85 -8.17 9.23 -3.68
C GLY A 85 -8.79 8.53 -2.48
N LEU A 86 -9.76 9.20 -1.85
CA LEU A 86 -10.41 8.75 -0.63
C LEU A 86 -10.91 7.29 -0.73
N ARG A 87 -10.53 6.46 0.23
CA ARG A 87 -10.95 5.06 0.37
C ARG A 87 -11.78 4.88 1.63
N CYS A 88 -12.63 3.85 1.63
CA CYS A 88 -13.43 3.46 2.79
C CYS A 88 -13.33 1.95 2.99
N LEU A 89 -12.95 1.51 4.17
CA LEU A 89 -12.91 0.09 4.56
C LEU A 89 -13.58 -0.12 5.90
N SER A 90 -13.98 -1.35 6.23
CA SER A 90 -14.28 -1.68 7.63
C SER A 90 -13.01 -1.56 8.47
N ILE A 91 -13.11 -1.26 9.76
CA ILE A 91 -11.94 -1.15 10.64
C ILE A 91 -11.10 -2.43 10.65
N ALA A 92 -11.73 -3.61 10.61
CA ALA A 92 -11.04 -4.89 10.56
C ALA A 92 -10.27 -5.09 9.25
N LYS A 93 -10.87 -4.74 8.10
CA LYS A 93 -10.20 -4.82 6.81
C LYS A 93 -9.10 -3.76 6.68
N PHE A 94 -9.33 -2.55 7.21
CA PHE A 94 -8.32 -1.50 7.24
C PHE A 94 -7.07 -1.96 7.99
N LYS A 95 -7.23 -2.43 9.23
CA LYS A 95 -6.12 -2.97 10.06
C LYS A 95 -5.33 -4.02 9.29
N ARG A 96 -6.03 -5.05 8.78
CA ARG A 96 -5.38 -6.13 8.03
C ARG A 96 -4.65 -5.62 6.77
N ASP A 97 -5.27 -4.75 5.99
CA ASP A 97 -4.68 -4.26 4.75
C ASP A 97 -3.49 -3.31 5.02
N SER A 98 -3.54 -2.50 6.08
CA SER A 98 -2.47 -1.57 6.43
C SER A 98 -1.26 -2.26 7.07
N THR A 99 -1.46 -3.40 7.74
CA THR A 99 -0.37 -4.14 8.40
C THR A 99 0.08 -5.38 7.64
N LYS A 100 -0.59 -5.75 6.53
CA LYS A 100 -0.34 -7.01 5.81
C LYS A 100 1.14 -7.28 5.49
N TYR A 101 1.88 -6.21 5.20
CA TYR A 101 3.29 -6.29 4.80
C TYR A 101 4.24 -5.60 5.79
N ALA A 102 3.71 -5.15 6.93
CA ALA A 102 4.51 -4.69 8.04
C ALA A 102 5.10 -5.93 8.73
N TYR A 103 6.17 -6.48 8.17
CA TYR A 103 7.04 -7.38 8.91
C TYR A 103 7.84 -6.51 9.88
N ASP A 104 7.48 -6.61 11.17
CA ASP A 104 8.21 -6.17 12.38
C ASP A 104 7.81 -4.84 13.08
N ASP A 105 6.96 -3.99 12.49
CA ASP A 105 6.58 -2.73 13.17
C ASP A 105 5.16 -2.76 13.74
N ARG A 106 5.04 -2.57 15.07
CA ARG A 106 3.76 -2.40 15.78
C ARG A 106 3.07 -1.13 15.26
N VAL A 107 2.01 -1.29 14.46
CA VAL A 107 1.17 -0.17 14.02
C VAL A 107 0.15 0.15 15.12
N GLU A 108 0.41 1.19 15.90
CA GLU A 108 -0.59 1.79 16.79
C GLU A 108 -1.50 2.73 15.99
N ILE A 109 -2.79 2.40 15.96
CA ILE A 109 -3.82 3.29 15.42
C ILE A 109 -4.28 4.14 16.59
N VAL A 110 -3.85 5.40 16.63
CA VAL A 110 -4.32 6.39 17.60
C VAL A 110 -5.63 6.99 17.10
N ASP A 111 -6.69 6.87 17.90
CA ASP A 111 -7.98 7.51 17.64
C ASP A 111 -7.85 9.02 17.92
N TYR A 112 -8.22 9.87 16.96
CA TYR A 112 -8.13 11.33 17.12
C TYR A 112 -9.15 11.91 18.11
N GLU A 113 -10.06 11.10 18.66
CA GLU A 113 -10.95 11.52 19.75
C GLU A 113 -10.23 11.61 21.11
N ASP A 114 -9.01 11.06 21.21
CA ASP A 114 -8.19 11.07 22.44
C ASP A 114 -7.24 12.29 22.53
N MET A 115 -7.27 13.23 21.57
CA MET A 115 -6.52 14.50 21.59
C MET A 115 -7.42 15.71 21.91
N LYS A 116 -8.28 15.58 22.91
CA LYS A 116 -8.99 16.73 23.51
C LYS A 116 -8.20 17.37 24.64
#